data_AF-A0AAD6A471-F1
#
_entry.id   AF-A0AAD6A471-F1
#
_cell.length_a   1.000
_cell.length_b   1.000
_cell.length_c   1.000
_cell.angle_alpha   90.00
_cell.angle_beta   90.00
_cell.angle_gamma   90.00
#
_symmetry.space_group_name_H-M   'P 1'
#
loop_
_entity.id
_entity.type
_entity.pdbx_description
1 polymer ?
#
loop_
_entity_poly.entity_id
_entity_poly.type
_entity_poly.pdbx_seq_one_letter_code
_entity_poly.pdbx_strand_id
1 'polypeptide(L)'
;EGEEPLWECQVRLLTFLGVGHDCHTFAVICDGGAQRFEAHVFWSEPDAGLLSEAVQAACMVQYQRCLVAQTPPPRMKSWSVTPKIKRRSSLPPLPPLPPLPPLSRKGMKAFLQTFRKQAASS
;
A
#
# COMPACT_ATOMS: atom_id res chain seq x y z
N GLU A 1 -2.64 -31.69 -6.88
CA GLU A 1 -2.20 -30.92 -8.06
C GLU A 1 -2.38 -29.45 -7.71
N GLY A 2 -1.34 -28.63 -7.90
CA GLY A 2 -1.31 -27.24 -7.45
C GLY A 2 -2.06 -26.35 -8.42
N GLU A 3 -3.05 -25.62 -7.92
CA GLU A 3 -3.74 -24.57 -8.69
C GLU A 3 -2.75 -23.41 -8.90
N GLU A 4 -2.31 -23.21 -10.14
CA GLU A 4 -1.48 -22.05 -10.50
C GLU A 4 -2.33 -20.77 -10.46
N PRO A 5 -1.79 -19.66 -9.92
CA PRO A 5 -2.54 -18.42 -9.84
C PRO A 5 -2.82 -17.87 -11.24
N LEU A 6 -4.11 -17.59 -11.52
CA LEU A 6 -4.53 -16.93 -12.76
C LEU A 6 -3.88 -15.56 -12.95
N TRP A 7 -3.55 -14.88 -11.84
CA TRP A 7 -2.89 -13.59 -11.83
C TRP A 7 -2.12 -13.37 -10.53
N GLU A 8 -0.94 -12.75 -10.62
CA GLU A 8 -0.12 -12.35 -9.49
C GLU A 8 0.49 -10.96 -9.77
N CYS A 9 0.42 -10.06 -8.78
CA CYS A 9 1.17 -8.80 -8.81
C CYS A 9 1.88 -8.59 -7.46
N GLN A 10 3.15 -8.20 -7.52
CA GLN A 10 3.92 -7.82 -6.35
C GLN A 10 3.40 -6.49 -5.81
N VAL A 11 3.09 -6.43 -4.52
CA VAL A 11 2.54 -5.23 -3.84
C VAL A 11 3.38 -3.98 -4.09
N ARG A 12 4.70 -4.13 -4.24
CA ARG A 12 5.65 -3.03 -4.51
C ARG A 12 5.43 -2.34 -5.86
N LEU A 13 4.85 -3.06 -6.82
CA LEU A 13 4.54 -2.57 -8.16
C LEU A 13 3.15 -1.95 -8.22
N LEU A 14 2.29 -2.18 -7.22
CA LEU A 14 0.98 -1.56 -7.17
C LEU A 14 1.13 -0.07 -6.93
N THR A 15 0.62 0.72 -7.87
CA THR A 15 0.69 2.19 -7.83
C THR A 15 -0.63 2.81 -7.40
N PHE A 16 -1.74 2.19 -7.78
CA PHE A 16 -3.09 2.62 -7.42
C PHE A 16 -4.02 1.44 -7.23
N LEU A 17 -5.03 1.63 -6.38
CA LEU A 17 -6.16 0.72 -6.18
C LEU A 17 -7.42 1.53 -5.88
N GLY A 18 -8.59 0.97 -6.16
CA GLY A 18 -9.85 1.60 -5.80
C GLY A 18 -11.09 0.81 -6.21
N VAL A 19 -12.19 1.11 -5.56
CA VAL A 19 -13.53 0.64 -5.94
C VAL A 19 -14.12 1.60 -6.99
N GLY A 20 -14.79 1.05 -7.99
CA GLY A 20 -15.41 1.79 -9.07
C GLY A 20 -16.66 2.57 -8.65
N HIS A 21 -17.37 3.12 -9.63
CA HIS A 21 -18.71 3.69 -9.38
C HIS A 21 -19.71 2.58 -9.01
N ASP A 22 -19.54 1.39 -9.61
CA ASP A 22 -20.22 0.17 -9.18
C ASP A 22 -19.47 -0.42 -7.97
N CYS A 23 -20.20 -0.71 -6.89
CA CYS A 23 -19.64 -1.25 -5.65
C CYS A 23 -19.02 -2.64 -5.81
N HIS A 24 -19.40 -3.41 -6.84
CA HIS A 24 -18.85 -4.74 -7.10
C HIS A 24 -17.52 -4.67 -7.86
N THR A 25 -17.18 -3.52 -8.43
CA THR A 25 -15.98 -3.37 -9.26
C THR A 25 -14.80 -2.87 -8.43
N PHE A 26 -13.70 -3.62 -8.41
CA PHE A 26 -12.44 -3.19 -7.84
C PHE A 26 -11.33 -3.23 -8.88
N ALA A 27 -10.49 -2.21 -8.90
CA ALA A 27 -9.39 -2.10 -9.84
C ALA A 27 -8.07 -1.84 -9.13
N VAL A 28 -6.99 -2.41 -9.67
CA VAL A 28 -5.61 -2.11 -9.30
C VAL A 28 -4.82 -1.73 -10.54
N ILE A 29 -3.84 -0.85 -10.37
CA ILE A 29 -2.90 -0.47 -11.42
C ILE A 29 -1.50 -0.82 -10.95
N CYS A 30 -0.84 -1.74 -11.67
CA CYS A 30 0.53 -2.14 -11.44
C CYS A 30 1.47 -1.42 -12.43
N ASP A 31 2.66 -1.02 -11.95
CA ASP A 31 3.76 -0.56 -12.79
C ASP A 31 4.42 -1.77 -13.46
N GLY A 32 4.24 -1.90 -14.77
CA GLY A 32 4.86 -2.93 -15.60
C GLY A 32 6.30 -2.56 -16.02
N GLY A 33 6.81 -1.42 -15.58
CA GLY A 33 8.11 -0.89 -15.97
C GLY A 33 8.07 -0.10 -17.28
N ALA A 34 9.16 0.62 -17.57
CA ALA A 34 9.32 1.39 -18.81
C ALA A 34 8.15 2.35 -19.13
N GLN A 35 7.58 3.00 -18.09
CA GLN A 35 6.41 3.88 -18.21
C GLN A 35 5.15 3.17 -18.74
N ARG A 36 5.07 1.84 -18.59
CA ARG A 36 3.91 1.04 -18.93
C ARG A 36 3.17 0.66 -17.66
N PHE A 37 1.87 0.91 -17.66
CA PHE A 37 0.99 0.61 -16.53
C PHE A 37 -0.08 -0.37 -16.96
N GLU A 38 -0.37 -1.33 -16.10
CA GLU A 38 -1.37 -2.38 -16.34
C GLU A 38 -2.50 -2.24 -15.33
N ALA A 39 -3.72 -2.12 -15.83
CA ALA A 39 -4.91 -2.06 -15.01
C ALA A 39 -5.61 -3.41 -14.99
N HIS A 40 -5.87 -3.95 -13.80
CA HIS A 40 -6.63 -5.17 -13.60
C HIS A 40 -7.91 -4.84 -12.84
N VAL A 41 -9.03 -5.32 -13.38
CA VAL A 41 -10.36 -5.08 -12.83
C VAL A 41 -10.94 -6.41 -12.41
N PHE A 42 -11.47 -6.44 -11.19
CA PHE A 42 -12.07 -7.59 -10.55
C PHE A 42 -13.53 -7.29 -10.23
N TRP A 43 -14.37 -8.30 -10.37
CA TRP A 43 -15.75 -8.29 -9.92
C TRP A 43 -15.86 -9.11 -8.63
N SER A 44 -16.51 -8.55 -7.62
CA SER A 44 -16.62 -9.15 -6.28
C SER A 44 -18.05 -9.02 -5.76
N GLU A 45 -18.58 -10.13 -5.25
CA GLU A 45 -19.89 -10.23 -4.61
C GLU A 45 -19.71 -10.42 -3.09
N PRO A 46 -20.52 -9.78 -2.23
CA PRO A 46 -21.63 -8.86 -2.54
C PRO A 46 -21.19 -7.43 -2.91
N ASP A 47 -19.94 -7.08 -2.64
CA ASP A 47 -19.28 -5.86 -3.09
C ASP A 47 -17.76 -6.05 -3.01
N ALA A 48 -17.00 -5.07 -3.49
CA ALA A 48 -15.55 -5.13 -3.50
C ALA A 48 -14.89 -4.47 -2.28
N GLY A 49 -15.67 -4.14 -1.24
CA GLY A 49 -15.20 -3.50 0.00
C GLY A 49 -14.14 -4.37 0.69
N LEU A 50 -14.48 -5.61 1.02
CA LEU A 50 -13.55 -6.53 1.69
C LEU A 50 -12.28 -6.77 0.87
N LEU A 51 -12.42 -6.94 -0.45
CA LEU A 51 -11.28 -7.12 -1.35
C LEU A 51 -10.37 -5.89 -1.34
N SER A 52 -10.95 -4.68 -1.45
CA SER A 52 -10.20 -3.43 -1.45
C SER A 52 -9.48 -3.18 -0.11
N GLU A 53 -10.13 -3.47 1.02
CA GLU A 53 -9.54 -3.33 2.36
C GLU A 53 -8.37 -4.28 2.56
N ALA A 54 -8.50 -5.54 2.14
CA ALA A 54 -7.43 -6.53 2.26
C ALA A 54 -6.19 -6.13 1.46
N VAL A 55 -6.38 -5.68 0.21
CA VAL A 55 -5.26 -5.21 -0.64
C VAL A 55 -4.65 -3.93 -0.06
N GLN A 56 -5.46 -3.00 0.43
CA GLN A 56 -4.97 -1.78 1.07
C GLN A 56 -4.14 -2.10 2.32
N ALA A 57 -4.60 -3.00 3.19
CA ALA A 57 -3.87 -3.42 4.38
C ALA A 57 -2.53 -4.07 4.02
N ALA A 58 -2.49 -4.92 2.99
CA ALA A 58 -1.25 -5.51 2.50
C ALA A 58 -0.27 -4.44 2.00
N CYS A 59 -0.76 -3.44 1.25
CA CYS A 59 0.04 -2.30 0.80
C CYS A 59 0.62 -1.52 1.99
N MET A 60 -0.16 -1.25 3.03
CA MET A 60 0.29 -0.55 4.23
C MET A 60 1.39 -1.30 4.98
N VAL A 61 1.24 -2.62 5.15
CA VAL A 61 2.26 -3.44 5.81
C VAL A 61 3.57 -3.40 5.03
N GLN A 62 3.51 -3.53 3.69
CA GLN A 62 4.70 -3.47 2.86
C GLN A 62 5.38 -2.10 2.90
N TYR A 63 4.58 -1.02 2.83
CA TYR A 63 5.09 0.34 2.96
C TYR A 63 5.82 0.54 4.30
N GLN A 64 5.21 0.09 5.40
CA GLN A 64 5.81 0.17 6.72
C GLN A 64 7.12 -0.64 6.83
N ARG A 65 7.18 -1.84 6.23
CA ARG A 65 8.42 -2.64 6.19
C ARG A 65 9.54 -1.92 5.46
N CYS A 66 9.24 -1.27 4.34
CA CYS A 66 10.23 -0.50 3.60
C CYS A 66 10.74 0.71 4.41
N LEU A 67 9.86 1.43 5.10
CA LEU A 67 10.28 2.55 5.95
C LEU A 67 11.17 2.11 7.11
N VAL A 68 10.80 1.03 7.81
CA VAL A 68 11.58 0.51 8.94
C VAL A 68 12.94 -0.02 8.50
N ALA A 69 13.04 -0.65 7.33
CA ALA A 69 14.32 -1.09 6.77
C ALA A 69 15.24 0.09 6.40
N GLN A 70 14.68 1.26 6.09
CA GLN A 70 15.44 2.47 5.75
C GLN A 70 15.87 3.29 6.97
N THR A 71 15.28 3.07 8.15
CA THR A 71 15.80 3.67 9.40
C THR A 71 17.12 2.99 9.80
N PRO A 72 18.23 3.74 9.95
CA PRO A 72 19.46 3.19 10.48
C PRO A 72 19.20 2.58 11.86
N PRO A 73 19.74 1.38 12.18
CA PRO A 73 19.62 0.84 13.53
C PRO A 73 20.15 1.88 14.51
N PRO A 74 19.47 2.09 15.66
CA PRO A 74 19.95 3.04 16.65
C PRO A 74 21.39 2.66 16.99
N ARG A 75 22.34 3.55 16.72
CA ARG A 75 23.73 3.35 17.12
C ARG A 75 23.73 3.22 18.64
N MET A 76 23.81 1.99 19.14
CA MET A 76 24.09 1.71 20.54
C MET A 76 25.50 2.23 20.81
N LYS A 77 25.59 3.47 21.28
CA LYS A 77 26.83 4.01 21.83
C LYS A 77 27.13 3.14 23.04
N SER A 78 28.15 2.29 22.96
CA SER A 78 28.63 1.51 24.09
C SER A 78 29.19 2.48 25.14
N TRP A 79 28.33 2.92 26.06
CA TRP A 79 28.79 3.49 27.32
C TRP A 79 28.92 2.33 28.31
N SER A 80 30.12 1.78 28.38
CA SER A 80 30.57 1.07 29.57
C SER A 80 30.45 2.01 30.77
N VAL A 81 29.74 1.59 31.83
CA VAL A 81 30.05 1.72 33.28
C VAL A 81 28.77 1.54 34.13
N THR A 82 28.74 0.37 34.81
CA THR A 82 28.13 -0.05 36.11
C THR A 82 26.61 0.03 36.40
N PRO A 83 26.08 -0.87 37.29
CA PRO A 83 24.66 -1.17 37.41
C PRO A 83 24.02 -0.51 38.66
N LYS A 84 22.89 0.19 38.50
CA LYS A 84 21.89 0.37 39.57
C LYS A 84 20.47 0.31 39.01
N ILE A 85 19.68 -0.54 39.65
CA ILE A 85 18.31 -0.92 39.35
C ILE A 85 17.38 0.30 39.24
N LYS A 86 16.57 0.37 38.18
CA LYS A 86 15.17 0.85 38.28
C LYS A 86 14.33 0.31 37.12
N ARG A 87 13.43 -0.62 37.43
CA ARG A 87 12.31 -1.01 36.57
C ARG A 87 11.42 0.21 36.34
N ARG A 88 11.16 0.55 35.07
CA ARG A 88 9.82 0.84 34.54
C ARG A 88 9.89 0.84 33.01
N SER A 89 9.44 -0.25 32.40
CA SER A 89 9.16 -0.29 30.96
C SER A 89 7.86 0.48 30.70
N SER A 90 7.97 1.80 30.52
CA SER A 90 6.98 2.54 29.76
C SER A 90 7.56 2.75 28.38
N LEU A 91 7.13 1.92 27.43
CA LEU A 91 7.32 2.20 26.00
C LEU A 91 6.82 3.64 25.75
N PRO A 92 7.62 4.52 25.13
CA PRO A 92 7.09 5.80 24.68
C PRO A 92 6.01 5.53 23.62
N PRO A 93 4.90 6.27 23.61
CA PRO A 93 3.93 6.16 22.53
C PRO A 93 4.63 6.48 21.21
N LEU A 94 4.50 5.57 20.24
CA LEU A 94 4.93 5.82 18.86
C LEU A 94 4.28 7.12 18.39
N PRO A 95 5.04 8.04 17.76
CA PRO A 95 4.45 9.25 17.20
C PRO A 95 3.41 8.88 16.14
N PRO A 96 2.31 9.64 16.00
CA PRO A 96 1.36 9.41 14.92
C PRO A 96 2.10 9.48 13.59
N LEU A 97 1.95 8.43 12.78
CA LEU A 97 2.48 8.39 11.42
C LEU A 97 2.02 9.66 10.68
N PRO A 98 2.92 10.39 10.00
CA PRO A 98 2.49 11.49 9.16
C PRO A 98 1.54 10.94 8.09
N PRO A 99 0.43 11.64 7.78
CA PRO A 99 -0.40 11.27 6.65
C PRO A 99 0.49 11.23 5.41
N LEU A 100 0.35 10.16 4.62
CA LEU A 100 0.98 10.07 3.30
C LEU A 100 0.76 11.41 2.57
N PRO A 101 1.77 11.96 1.87
CA PRO A 101 1.55 13.15 1.06
C PRO A 101 0.37 12.85 0.14
N PRO A 102 -0.66 13.72 0.09
CA PRO A 102 -1.75 13.52 -0.84
C PRO A 102 -1.13 13.56 -2.23
N LEU A 103 -1.08 12.40 -2.89
CA LEU A 103 -0.81 12.36 -4.31
C LEU A 103 -1.82 13.33 -4.93
N SER A 104 -1.29 14.43 -5.48
CA SER A 104 -2.08 15.64 -5.75
C SER A 104 -3.41 15.28 -6.38
N ARG A 105 -4.52 15.82 -5.86
CA ARG A 105 -5.87 15.65 -6.44
C ARG A 105 -5.88 15.86 -7.95
N LYS A 106 -4.96 16.68 -8.48
CA LYS A 106 -4.80 16.91 -9.92
C LYS A 106 -4.32 15.64 -10.66
N GLY A 107 -3.32 14.93 -10.15
CA GLY A 107 -2.82 13.69 -10.74
C GLY A 107 -3.86 12.57 -10.69
N MET A 108 -4.53 12.42 -9.55
CA MET A 108 -5.59 11.42 -9.37
C MET A 108 -6.82 11.70 -10.24
N LYS A 109 -7.22 12.97 -10.42
CA LYS A 109 -8.33 13.35 -11.31
C LYS A 109 -7.99 13.19 -12.79
N ALA A 110 -6.76 13.51 -13.19
CA ALA A 110 -6.30 13.32 -14.56
C ALA A 110 -6.31 11.83 -14.92
N PHE A 111 -5.78 10.98 -14.03
CA PHE A 111 -5.80 9.54 -14.22
C PHE A 111 -7.24 8.98 -14.29
N LEU A 112 -8.10 9.35 -13.34
CA LEU A 112 -9.50 8.91 -13.35
C LEU A 112 -10.26 9.38 -14.59
N GLN A 113 -9.97 10.59 -15.10
CA GLN A 113 -10.53 11.06 -16.37
C GLN A 113 -10.03 10.25 -17.56
N THR A 114 -8.74 9.91 -17.62
CA THR A 114 -8.18 9.07 -18.67
C THR A 114 -8.79 7.67 -18.63
N PHE A 115 -8.92 7.09 -17.44
CA PHE A 115 -9.56 5.79 -17.26
C PHE A 115 -11.05 5.83 -17.68
N ARG A 116 -11.80 6.86 -17.29
CA ARG A 116 -13.20 7.06 -17.72
C ARG A 116 -13.32 7.24 -19.24
N LYS A 117 -12.37 7.91 -19.89
CA LYS A 117 -12.35 8.05 -21.35
C LYS A 117 -12.11 6.72 -22.04
N GLN A 118 -11.27 5.86 -21.48
CA GLN A 118 -10.93 4.56 -22.04
C GLN A 118 -12.02 3.50 -21.79
N ALA A 119 -12.73 3.58 -20.66
CA ALA A 119 -13.88 2.72 -20.36
C ALA A 119 -15.14 3.06 -21.17
N ALA A 120 -15.28 4.29 -21.67
CA ALA A 120 -16.42 4.72 -22.49
C ALA A 120 -16.25 4.45 -24.00
N SER A 121 -15.07 3.96 -24.42
CA SER A 121 -14.74 3.66 -25.81
C SER A 121 -14.70 2.16 -26.13
N SER A 122 -15.24 1.32 -25.25
CA SER A 122 -15.33 -0.13 -25.44
C SER A 122 -16.77 -0.62 -25.46
#